data_AF-A0A969JDU2-F1
#
_entry.id   AF-A0A969JDU2-F1
#
_cell.length_a   1.000
_cell.length_b   1.000
_cell.length_c   1.000
_cell.angle_alpha   90.00
_cell.angle_beta   90.00
_cell.angle_gamma   90.00
#
_symmetry.space_group_name_H-M   'P 1'
#
loop_
_entity.id
_entity.type
_entity.pdbx_description
1 polymer ?
#
loop_
_entity_poly.entity_id
_entity_poly.type
_entity_poly.pdbx_seq_one_letter_code
_entity_poly.pdbx_strand_id
1 'polypeptide(L)'
;MTQDEKYLKTALEAGQFSAGANPLNMTFTTGVGHRSPQHPLVVDQRVLGQPPLPGLTVYGPVDMEQFGDDWAVDSIASHVYPDIRSWPATETYFDVYLFPAVAEFTVMETMTPLTYAWGYFAARASLDKPGSGRSNSGQSGRFPREKGTQGAKPPT
;
A
#
# COMPACT_ATOMS: atom_id res chain seq x y z
N MET A 1 -12.11 9.39 12.13
CA MET A 1 -11.00 9.89 11.30
C MET A 1 -11.28 11.34 10.90
N THR A 2 -10.24 12.15 10.69
CA THR A 2 -10.29 13.62 10.59
C THR A 2 -10.85 14.19 9.28
N GLN A 3 -10.97 13.39 8.21
CA GLN A 3 -11.37 13.82 6.85
C GLN A 3 -10.46 14.88 6.21
N ASP A 4 -9.28 15.12 6.78
CA ASP A 4 -8.30 16.06 6.23
C ASP A 4 -7.60 15.42 5.02
N GLU A 5 -7.70 16.10 3.87
CA GLU A 5 -7.21 15.64 2.57
C GLU A 5 -5.70 15.37 2.57
N LYS A 6 -4.93 16.07 3.41
CA LYS A 6 -3.48 15.87 3.47
C LYS A 6 -3.10 14.43 3.82
N TYR A 7 -3.87 13.75 4.67
CA TYR A 7 -3.58 12.35 5.02
C TYR A 7 -3.81 11.41 3.85
N LEU A 8 -4.85 11.65 3.05
CA LEU A 8 -5.11 10.87 1.84
C LEU A 8 -4.00 11.09 0.81
N LYS A 9 -3.64 12.36 0.58
CA LYS A 9 -2.57 12.72 -0.35
C LYS A 9 -1.26 12.08 0.04
N THR A 10 -0.82 12.23 1.29
CA THR A 10 0.42 11.63 1.79
C THR A 10 0.39 10.10 1.75
N ALA A 11 -0.74 9.46 2.04
CA ALA A 11 -0.85 8.00 1.93
C ALA A 11 -0.73 7.52 0.47
N LEU A 12 -1.30 8.25 -0.49
CA LEU A 12 -1.15 7.95 -1.92
C LEU A 12 0.30 8.15 -2.38
N GLU A 13 0.94 9.25 -1.99
CA GLU A 13 2.35 9.53 -2.30
C GLU A 13 3.27 8.44 -1.72
N ALA A 14 3.03 8.02 -0.48
CA ALA A 14 3.77 6.90 0.12
C ALA A 14 3.55 5.59 -0.64
N GLY A 15 2.31 5.31 -1.07
CA GLY A 15 1.99 4.12 -1.88
C GLY A 15 2.65 4.12 -3.27
N GLN A 16 2.92 5.29 -3.85
CA GLN A 16 3.63 5.37 -5.13
C GLN A 16 5.05 4.82 -5.04
N PHE A 17 5.72 4.94 -3.88
CA PHE A 17 7.06 4.39 -3.68
C PHE A 17 7.06 2.87 -3.90
N SER A 18 6.14 2.13 -3.26
CA SER A 18 6.05 0.67 -3.45
C SER A 18 5.50 0.25 -4.82
N ALA A 19 4.80 1.17 -5.49
CA ALA A 19 4.31 1.00 -6.87
C ALA A 19 5.36 1.32 -7.95
N GLY A 20 6.60 1.68 -7.57
CA GLY A 20 7.72 1.86 -8.50
C GLY A 20 8.26 3.27 -8.64
N ALA A 21 7.66 4.27 -7.99
CA ALA A 21 8.21 5.62 -7.91
C ALA A 21 9.33 5.68 -6.84
N ASN A 22 10.37 4.88 -7.05
CA ASN A 22 11.53 4.76 -6.17
C ASN A 22 12.83 4.71 -6.99
N PRO A 23 14.01 4.91 -6.38
CA PRO A 23 15.29 4.89 -7.09
C PRO A 23 15.59 3.60 -7.85
N LEU A 24 14.99 2.48 -7.44
CA LEU A 24 15.18 1.17 -8.06
C LEU A 24 14.28 0.95 -9.28
N ASN A 25 13.34 1.87 -9.55
CA ASN A 25 12.40 1.81 -10.66
C ASN A 25 11.70 0.44 -10.74
N MET A 26 11.23 -0.06 -9.60
CA MET A 26 10.56 -1.36 -9.50
C MET A 26 9.46 -1.37 -8.45
N THR A 27 8.44 -2.19 -8.68
CA THR A 27 7.44 -2.47 -7.66
C THR A 27 8.02 -3.44 -6.63
N PHE A 28 7.44 -3.47 -5.43
CA PHE A 28 7.77 -4.49 -4.42
C PHE A 28 6.73 -5.60 -4.32
N THR A 29 5.77 -5.65 -5.27
CA THR A 29 4.77 -6.71 -5.36
C THR A 29 5.05 -7.59 -6.57
N THR A 30 5.24 -8.88 -6.36
CA THR A 30 5.51 -9.86 -7.43
C THR A 30 4.44 -9.82 -8.51
N GLY A 31 4.86 -9.83 -9.78
CA GLY A 31 3.95 -9.86 -10.93
C GLY A 31 3.22 -8.54 -11.23
N VAL A 32 3.53 -7.45 -10.51
CA VAL A 32 2.96 -6.12 -10.75
C VAL A 32 3.99 -5.19 -11.37
N GLY A 33 3.61 -4.45 -12.41
CA GLY A 33 4.50 -3.49 -13.08
C GLY A 33 5.55 -4.15 -13.98
N HIS A 34 6.42 -3.32 -14.57
CA HIS A 34 7.43 -3.78 -15.53
C HIS A 34 8.62 -4.49 -14.86
N ARG A 35 8.95 -4.11 -13.61
CA ARG A 35 10.02 -4.71 -12.80
C ARG A 35 9.45 -4.98 -11.42
N SER A 36 9.55 -6.23 -10.95
CA SER A 36 9.04 -6.70 -9.66
C SER A 36 9.95 -7.81 -9.12
N PRO A 37 9.85 -8.18 -7.82
CA PRO A 37 10.65 -9.25 -7.23
C PRO A 37 10.51 -10.56 -8.01
N GLN A 38 11.64 -11.22 -8.28
CA GLN A 38 11.67 -12.53 -8.93
C GLN A 38 12.07 -13.64 -7.95
N HIS A 39 12.68 -13.28 -6.82
CA HIS A 39 13.21 -14.20 -5.84
C HIS A 39 12.68 -13.92 -4.43
N PRO A 40 11.33 -13.90 -4.21
CA PRO A 40 10.79 -13.79 -2.86
C PRO A 40 11.23 -14.99 -2.02
N LEU A 41 11.33 -14.81 -0.69
CA LEU A 41 11.66 -15.89 0.24
C LEU A 41 10.48 -16.87 0.41
N VAL A 42 10.24 -17.68 -0.62
CA VAL A 42 9.27 -18.79 -0.62
C VAL A 42 10.01 -20.09 -0.86
N VAL A 43 10.23 -20.86 0.22
CA VAL A 43 11.06 -22.08 0.19
C VAL A 43 10.53 -23.08 -0.84
N ASP A 44 9.23 -23.38 -0.80
CA ASP A 44 8.61 -24.36 -1.69
C ASP A 44 8.78 -23.97 -3.16
N GLN A 45 8.56 -22.70 -3.49
CA GLN A 45 8.74 -22.18 -4.84
C GLN A 45 10.19 -22.34 -5.30
N ARG A 46 11.16 -22.00 -4.44
CA ARG A 46 12.59 -22.12 -4.74
C ARG A 46 13.01 -23.57 -4.96
N VAL A 47 12.56 -24.48 -4.09
CA VAL A 47 12.89 -25.91 -4.16
C VAL A 47 12.26 -26.56 -5.40
N LEU A 48 11.03 -26.16 -5.75
CA LEU A 48 10.31 -26.69 -6.91
C LEU A 48 10.66 -26.00 -8.23
N GLY A 49 11.53 -24.98 -8.22
CA GLY A 49 11.90 -24.23 -9.42
C GLY A 49 10.72 -23.48 -10.05
N GLN A 50 9.73 -23.09 -9.24
CA GLN A 50 8.53 -22.40 -9.70
C GLN A 50 8.78 -20.90 -9.88
N PRO A 51 8.06 -20.23 -10.80
CA PRO A 51 8.08 -18.78 -10.90
C PRO A 51 7.47 -18.13 -9.64
N PRO A 52 7.78 -16.85 -9.37
CA PRO A 52 7.17 -16.10 -8.27
C PRO A 52 5.64 -16.08 -8.39
N LEU A 53 4.97 -16.46 -7.29
CA LEU A 53 3.52 -16.29 -7.20
C LEU A 53 3.19 -14.79 -7.27
N PRO A 54 2.24 -14.36 -8.12
CA PRO A 54 1.87 -12.94 -8.22
C PRO A 54 1.14 -12.45 -6.96
N GLY A 55 1.33 -11.18 -6.62
CA GLY A 55 0.60 -10.51 -5.53
C GLY A 55 1.28 -10.58 -4.15
N LEU A 56 2.49 -11.14 -4.04
CA LEU A 56 3.26 -11.14 -2.81
C LEU A 56 4.01 -9.82 -2.69
N THR A 57 3.79 -9.07 -1.61
CA THR A 57 4.55 -7.84 -1.34
C THR A 57 5.61 -8.08 -0.29
N VAL A 58 6.86 -7.96 -0.70
CA VAL A 58 8.04 -8.12 0.15
C VAL A 58 8.25 -6.90 1.05
N TYR A 59 9.09 -7.03 2.08
CA TYR A 59 9.44 -5.93 2.97
C TYR A 59 10.05 -4.73 2.22
N GLY A 60 10.86 -5.00 1.19
CA GLY A 60 11.48 -3.95 0.39
C GLY A 60 12.83 -3.51 0.95
N PRO A 61 13.30 -2.29 0.63
CA PRO A 61 14.62 -1.84 1.03
C PRO A 61 14.69 -1.55 2.54
N VAL A 62 15.87 -1.74 3.14
CA VAL A 62 16.11 -1.61 4.59
C VAL A 62 17.20 -0.61 4.91
N ASP A 63 17.12 0.02 6.07
CA ASP A 63 18.17 0.92 6.55
C ASP A 63 19.39 0.12 7.05
N MET A 64 20.55 0.35 6.44
CA MET A 64 21.80 -0.33 6.81
C MET A 64 22.38 0.17 8.13
N GLU A 65 21.92 1.31 8.67
CA GLU A 65 22.24 1.68 10.06
C GLU A 65 21.60 0.71 11.06
N GLN A 66 20.43 0.15 10.72
CA GLN A 66 19.71 -0.80 11.56
C GLN A 66 20.04 -2.27 11.22
N PHE A 67 20.21 -2.58 9.93
CA PHE A 67 20.35 -3.96 9.44
C PHE A 67 21.77 -4.29 8.95
N GLY A 68 22.75 -3.40 9.12
CA GLY A 68 24.11 -3.58 8.60
C GLY A 68 24.89 -4.77 9.18
N ASP A 69 24.47 -5.29 10.33
CA ASP A 69 25.04 -6.48 10.99
C ASP A 69 24.22 -7.76 10.73
N ASP A 70 23.21 -7.71 9.85
CA ASP A 70 22.47 -8.90 9.46
C ASP A 70 23.36 -9.87 8.66
N TRP A 71 23.27 -11.16 8.96
CA TRP A 71 24.11 -12.20 8.35
C TRP A 71 23.98 -12.28 6.82
N ALA A 72 22.83 -11.88 6.26
CA ALA A 72 22.62 -11.86 4.82
C ALA A 72 23.38 -10.70 4.15
N VAL A 73 23.63 -9.61 4.89
CA VAL A 73 24.45 -8.48 4.41
C VAL A 73 25.87 -8.96 4.13
N ASP A 74 26.49 -9.70 5.05
CA ASP A 74 27.85 -10.24 4.85
C ASP A 74 27.95 -11.17 3.64
N SER A 75 26.88 -11.93 3.37
CA SER A 75 26.81 -12.84 2.23
C SER A 75 26.79 -12.09 0.88
N ILE A 76 26.34 -10.84 0.87
CA ILE A 76 26.20 -10.00 -0.33
C ILE A 76 27.32 -8.95 -0.43
N ALA A 77 27.87 -8.50 0.70
CA ALA A 77 28.83 -7.39 0.77
C ALA A 77 30.05 -7.58 -0.13
N SER A 78 30.54 -8.81 -0.30
CA SER A 78 31.67 -9.12 -1.20
C SER A 78 31.33 -9.08 -2.70
N HIS A 79 30.06 -8.95 -3.05
CA HIS A 79 29.54 -9.02 -4.43
C HIS A 79 29.01 -7.68 -4.94
N VAL A 80 29.11 -6.62 -4.14
CA VAL A 80 28.58 -5.29 -4.46
C VAL A 80 29.65 -4.22 -4.27
N TYR A 81 29.51 -3.12 -5.00
CA TYR A 81 30.36 -1.94 -4.88
C TYR A 81 29.51 -0.68 -5.05
N PRO A 82 29.64 0.35 -4.19
CA PRO A 82 30.45 0.36 -2.97
C PRO A 82 29.90 -0.62 -1.92
N ASP A 83 30.53 -0.72 -0.74
CA ASP A 83 30.02 -1.54 0.36
C ASP A 83 28.54 -1.22 0.60
N ILE A 84 27.69 -2.24 0.63
CA ILE A 84 26.23 -2.13 0.84
C ILE A 84 25.88 -1.23 2.04
N ARG A 85 26.69 -1.22 3.09
CA ARG A 85 26.47 -0.40 4.30
C ARG A 85 26.57 1.10 4.04
N SER A 86 27.19 1.49 2.93
CA SER A 86 27.29 2.88 2.49
C SER A 86 26.15 3.32 1.56
N TRP A 87 25.26 2.41 1.19
CA TRP A 87 24.18 2.71 0.25
C TRP A 87 23.04 3.48 0.93
N PRO A 88 22.35 4.38 0.21
CA PRO A 88 21.12 4.98 0.71
C PRO A 88 20.07 3.91 1.03
N ALA A 89 19.32 4.08 2.13
CA ALA A 89 18.29 3.14 2.58
C ALA A 89 17.18 2.88 1.53
N THR A 90 17.03 3.72 0.52
CA THR A 90 16.05 3.51 -0.57
C THR A 90 16.58 2.67 -1.73
N GLU A 91 17.87 2.35 -1.73
CA GLU A 91 18.56 1.57 -2.79
C GLU A 91 19.01 0.19 -2.31
N THR A 92 18.82 -0.12 -1.03
CA THR A 92 19.29 -1.32 -0.34
C THR A 92 18.34 -2.52 -0.47
N TYR A 93 17.61 -2.61 -1.59
CA TYR A 93 16.85 -3.81 -1.92
C TYR A 93 17.60 -4.65 -2.94
N PHE A 94 17.85 -5.90 -2.58
CA PHE A 94 18.49 -6.89 -3.44
C PHE A 94 17.51 -8.05 -3.61
N ASP A 95 17.20 -8.39 -4.86
CA ASP A 95 16.31 -9.51 -5.19
C ASP A 95 17.04 -10.85 -5.06
N VAL A 96 17.47 -11.15 -3.84
CA VAL A 96 18.21 -12.33 -3.44
C VAL A 96 17.32 -13.15 -2.53
N TYR A 97 17.00 -14.37 -2.97
CA TYR A 97 16.11 -15.29 -2.26
C TYR A 97 16.39 -15.37 -0.76
N LEU A 98 17.65 -15.50 -0.38
CA LEU A 98 18.08 -15.71 1.00
C LEU A 98 18.56 -14.41 1.66
N PHE A 99 17.79 -13.33 1.50
CA PHE A 99 17.96 -12.09 2.26
C PHE A 99 16.62 -11.72 2.93
N PRO A 100 16.30 -12.33 4.09
CA PRO A 100 14.97 -12.23 4.68
C PRO A 100 14.52 -10.79 4.95
N ALA A 101 15.43 -9.93 5.45
CA ALA A 101 15.13 -8.55 5.78
C ALA A 101 14.51 -7.74 4.62
N VAL A 102 14.77 -8.12 3.37
CA VAL A 102 14.27 -7.41 2.17
C VAL A 102 13.32 -8.25 1.31
N ALA A 103 13.58 -9.56 1.17
CA ALA A 103 12.90 -10.45 0.22
C ALA A 103 11.76 -11.28 0.85
N GLU A 104 11.62 -11.25 2.17
CA GLU A 104 10.54 -11.91 2.89
C GLU A 104 9.25 -11.07 2.88
N PHE A 105 8.14 -11.71 3.22
CA PHE A 105 6.85 -11.11 3.46
C PHE A 105 6.13 -11.90 4.55
N THR A 106 5.23 -11.24 5.28
CA THR A 106 4.35 -11.94 6.22
C THR A 106 2.92 -11.49 6.05
N VAL A 107 2.00 -12.35 6.44
CA VAL A 107 0.56 -12.04 6.35
C VAL A 107 0.23 -10.80 7.16
N MET A 108 0.77 -10.69 8.37
CA MET A 108 0.38 -9.63 9.31
C MET A 108 1.14 -8.32 9.11
N GLU A 109 2.42 -8.36 8.71
CA GLU A 109 3.25 -7.15 8.66
C GLU A 109 3.27 -6.50 7.28
N THR A 110 3.17 -7.27 6.19
CA THR A 110 3.16 -6.70 4.84
C THR A 110 1.80 -6.87 4.17
N MET A 111 1.28 -8.09 4.06
CA MET A 111 0.11 -8.36 3.21
C MET A 111 -1.16 -7.71 3.74
N THR A 112 -1.44 -7.82 5.04
CA THR A 112 -2.66 -7.26 5.66
C THR A 112 -2.74 -5.73 5.53
N PRO A 113 -1.74 -4.94 5.98
CA PRO A 113 -1.82 -3.49 5.87
C PRO A 113 -1.86 -3.01 4.41
N LEU A 114 -1.14 -3.66 3.50
CA LEU A 114 -1.18 -3.29 2.08
C LEU A 114 -2.50 -3.64 1.41
N THR A 115 -3.07 -4.81 1.70
CA THR A 115 -4.40 -5.19 1.19
C THR A 115 -5.45 -4.15 1.61
N TYR A 116 -5.38 -3.70 2.87
CA TYR A 116 -6.26 -2.63 3.35
C TYR A 116 -6.04 -1.30 2.61
N ALA A 117 -4.79 -0.86 2.49
CA ALA A 117 -4.45 0.41 1.82
C ALA A 117 -4.88 0.42 0.35
N TRP A 118 -4.52 -0.61 -0.42
CA TRP A 118 -4.88 -0.72 -1.83
C TRP A 118 -6.39 -0.87 -2.03
N GLY A 119 -7.06 -1.66 -1.18
CA GLY A 119 -8.51 -1.78 -1.19
C GLY A 119 -9.21 -0.44 -0.95
N TYR A 120 -8.71 0.35 0.00
CA TYR A 120 -9.22 1.69 0.26
C TYR A 120 -9.01 2.64 -0.94
N PHE A 121 -7.82 2.66 -1.54
CA PHE A 121 -7.53 3.48 -2.71
C PHE A 121 -8.40 3.11 -3.92
N ALA A 122 -8.58 1.81 -4.18
CA ALA A 122 -9.43 1.32 -5.26
C ALA A 122 -10.90 1.72 -5.08
N ALA A 123 -11.42 1.62 -3.85
CA ALA A 123 -12.78 2.04 -3.53
C ALA A 123 -12.96 3.56 -3.73
N ARG A 124 -12.00 4.37 -3.25
CA ARG A 124 -12.04 5.84 -3.42
C ARG A 124 -11.99 6.26 -4.88
N ALA A 125 -11.05 5.72 -5.65
CA ALA A 125 -10.94 6.01 -7.09
C ALA A 125 -12.22 5.66 -7.86
N SER A 126 -12.95 4.64 -7.40
CA SER A 126 -14.23 4.25 -8.00
C SER A 126 -15.37 5.22 -7.68
N LEU A 127 -15.33 5.90 -6.54
CA LEU A 127 -16.33 6.92 -6.13
C LEU A 127 -16.11 8.28 -6.79
N ASP A 128 -14.90 8.56 -7.25
CA ASP A 128 -14.54 9.82 -7.90
C ASP A 128 -14.80 9.81 -9.42
N LYS A 129 -15.29 8.68 -9.98
CA LYS A 129 -15.64 8.57 -11.41
C LYS A 129 -16.92 9.37 -11.73
N PRO A 130 -16.96 10.15 -12.82
CA PRO A 130 -18.19 10.82 -13.26
C PRO A 130 -19.30 9.78 -13.50
N GLY A 131 -20.41 9.89 -12.76
CA GLY A 131 -21.54 8.95 -12.83
C GLY A 131 -21.62 7.92 -11.69
N SER A 132 -20.58 7.77 -10.86
CA SER A 132 -20.73 7.04 -9.59
C SER A 132 -21.39 7.97 -8.57
N GLY A 133 -22.71 7.86 -8.42
CA GLY A 133 -23.50 8.75 -7.57
C GLY A 133 -22.98 8.83 -6.14
N ARG A 134 -22.37 9.96 -5.77
CA ARG A 134 -22.36 10.43 -4.38
C ARG A 134 -23.79 10.86 -4.06
N SER A 135 -24.64 9.94 -3.60
CA SER A 135 -25.91 10.36 -3.01
C SER A 135 -25.57 11.20 -1.78
N ASN A 136 -25.90 12.48 -1.85
CA ASN A 136 -25.61 13.44 -0.81
C ASN A 136 -26.62 13.23 0.34
N SER A 137 -26.43 12.21 1.17
CA SER A 137 -27.34 11.88 2.28
C SER A 137 -26.99 12.61 3.59
N GLY A 138 -26.47 13.83 3.49
CA GLY A 138 -25.98 14.58 4.65
C GLY A 138 -26.25 16.07 4.59
N GLN A 139 -27.51 16.51 4.53
CA GLN A 139 -27.90 17.80 5.10
C GLN A 139 -29.40 17.90 5.46
N SER A 140 -29.64 18.06 6.77
CA SER A 140 -30.85 18.55 7.45
C SER A 140 -32.12 17.69 7.42
N GLY A 141 -32.23 16.77 8.38
CA GLY A 141 -33.53 16.41 8.96
C GLY A 141 -34.12 17.61 9.70
N ARG A 142 -34.85 18.47 8.98
CA ARG A 142 -35.86 19.35 9.58
C ARG A 142 -37.19 18.62 9.52
N PHE A 143 -37.68 18.17 10.67
CA PHE A 143 -39.07 17.76 10.86
C PHE A 143 -40.00 18.86 10.30
N PRO A 144 -41.04 18.52 9.52
CA PRO A 144 -42.04 19.51 9.13
C PRO A 144 -42.78 19.98 10.38
N ARG A 145 -42.71 21.29 10.68
CA ARG A 145 -43.68 21.90 11.59
C ARG A 145 -45.05 21.85 10.91
N GLU A 146 -46.00 21.19 11.57
CA GLU A 146 -47.42 21.25 11.22
C GLU A 146 -47.84 22.72 11.08
N LYS A 147 -48.39 23.07 9.91
CA LYS A 147 -49.08 24.34 9.73
C LYS A 147 -50.42 24.24 10.45
N GLY A 148 -50.55 24.96 11.56
CA GLY A 148 -51.83 25.16 12.22
C GLY A 148 -52.87 25.71 11.24
N THR A 149 -53.97 24.99 11.10
CA THR A 149 -55.17 25.41 10.40
C THR A 149 -55.89 26.46 11.24
N GLN A 150 -55.87 27.72 10.79
CA GLN A 150 -56.77 28.75 11.28
C GLN A 150 -58.08 28.74 10.47
N GLY A 151 -59.20 28.55 11.16
CA GLY A 151 -60.45 29.24 10.91
C GLY A 151 -61.31 28.80 9.73
N ALA A 152 -62.23 27.85 9.96
CA ALA A 152 -63.50 27.79 9.23
C ALA A 152 -64.65 28.00 10.24
N LYS A 153 -65.47 29.02 9.96
CA LYS A 153 -66.66 29.41 10.73
C LYS A 153 -67.79 28.39 10.46
N PRO A 154 -68.56 27.93 11.46
CA PRO A 154 -69.67 27.01 11.23
C PRO A 154 -70.93 27.75 10.75
N PRO A 155 -71.79 27.10 9.93
CA PRO A 155 -73.10 27.63 9.59
C PRO A 155 -74.16 27.14 10.61
N THR A 156 -74.88 28.09 11.20
CA THR A 156 -76.35 28.16 11.34
C THR A 156 -76.72 29.56 11.79
#